data_AF-A0A453F5G1-F1
#
_entry.id   AF-A0A453F5G1-F1
#
_cell.length_a   1.000
_cell.length_b   1.000
_cell.length_c   1.000
_cell.angle_alpha   90.00
_cell.angle_beta   90.00
_cell.angle_gamma   90.00
#
_symmetry.space_group_name_H-M   'P 1'
#
loop_
_entity.id
_entity.type
_entity.pdbx_description
1 polymer ?
#
loop_
_entity_poly.entity_id
_entity_poly.type
_entity_poly.pdbx_seq_one_letter_code
_entity_poly.pdbx_strand_id
1 'polypeptide(L)'
;PATADEGAAAGPCPVVRFDMADFTVADRVSVGLHGRSDEMIFEATVRDPSSELYGSTVVLRQLTSSQAKRRGRRALEVLKKLAHRQMMYHSYAMQVHGYVTPSKAMEEGDSPLVLVHGYHGSYSLRHWLQLSDWLPTLEATLALDEEQVRRVGDDSVGGPAVTRQLRLIRILMRDLLIGVNYLHSHGMAHTELRLENVHVSPVDKHVKVGILGNAVDFHDNDPSSSAVASNNERRKMMIAFDMRCVGFIMAKMVLRELMDSSTFQKFKSFLNKGNDPSCLREFLLPILSQNSPSGNIGLQVRICIYGITVSILFLEVV
;
A
#
# COMPACT_ATOMS: atom_id res chain seq x y z
N PRO A 1 22.40 38.90 -3.29
CA PRO A 1 21.21 38.65 -4.12
C PRO A 1 21.12 37.16 -4.47
N ALA A 2 20.47 36.39 -3.60
CA ALA A 2 20.18 34.99 -3.80
C ALA A 2 18.65 34.86 -3.82
N THR A 3 18.12 34.47 -4.97
CA THR A 3 16.70 34.19 -5.18
C THR A 3 16.38 32.86 -4.52
N ALA A 4 15.61 32.93 -3.43
CA ALA A 4 14.93 31.77 -2.87
C ALA A 4 13.79 31.39 -3.82
N ASP A 5 13.84 30.16 -4.29
CA ASP A 5 12.78 29.53 -5.09
C ASP A 5 11.61 29.24 -4.13
N GLU A 6 10.57 30.06 -4.21
CA GLU A 6 9.34 29.89 -3.45
C GLU A 6 8.65 28.62 -3.93
N GLY A 7 8.54 27.64 -3.03
CA GLY A 7 7.81 26.41 -3.26
C GLY A 7 6.41 26.71 -3.77
N ALA A 8 6.12 26.18 -4.96
CA ALA A 8 4.79 26.20 -5.54
C ALA A 8 3.79 25.58 -4.54
N ALA A 9 3.02 26.45 -3.90
CA ALA A 9 1.88 26.06 -3.08
C ALA A 9 0.86 25.40 -4.01
N ALA A 10 0.82 24.07 -4.02
CA ALA A 10 -0.21 23.32 -4.70
C ALA A 10 -1.57 23.66 -4.05
N GLY A 11 -2.43 24.37 -4.78
CA GLY A 11 -3.82 24.61 -4.38
C GLY A 11 -4.56 23.28 -4.15
N PRO A 12 -5.74 23.31 -3.52
CA PRO A 12 -6.53 22.09 -3.32
C PRO A 12 -6.89 21.52 -4.69
N CYS A 13 -6.28 20.40 -5.10
CA CYS A 13 -6.61 19.75 -6.36
C CYS A 13 -7.97 19.06 -6.20
N PRO A 14 -9.08 19.59 -6.74
CA PRO A 14 -10.33 18.87 -6.73
C PRO A 14 -10.14 17.60 -7.56
N VAL A 15 -10.84 16.53 -7.20
CA VAL A 15 -10.93 15.33 -8.05
C VAL A 15 -11.52 15.77 -9.39
N VAL A 16 -10.69 15.77 -10.44
CA VAL A 16 -11.07 16.26 -11.77
C VAL A 16 -11.84 15.18 -12.53
N ARG A 17 -12.82 15.60 -13.33
CA ARG A 17 -13.48 14.74 -14.31
C ARG A 17 -12.74 14.88 -15.63
N PHE A 18 -12.30 13.77 -16.20
CA PHE A 18 -11.66 13.70 -17.50
C PHE A 18 -12.57 12.99 -18.51
N ASP A 19 -12.33 13.22 -19.79
CA ASP A 19 -12.86 12.44 -20.90
C ASP A 19 -11.79 11.46 -21.40
N MET A 20 -12.23 10.32 -21.95
CA MET A 20 -11.28 9.30 -22.44
C MET A 20 -10.43 9.83 -23.62
N ALA A 21 -10.93 10.83 -24.34
CA ALA A 21 -10.22 11.51 -25.42
C ALA A 21 -8.99 12.30 -24.92
N ASP A 22 -8.96 12.66 -23.63
CA ASP A 22 -7.87 13.43 -23.01
C ASP A 22 -6.59 12.60 -22.85
N PHE A 23 -6.62 11.30 -23.15
CA PHE A 23 -5.51 10.37 -22.91
C PHE A 23 -5.06 9.65 -24.18
N THR A 24 -3.75 9.49 -24.34
CA THR A 24 -3.18 8.44 -25.21
C THR A 24 -2.91 7.23 -24.34
N VAL A 25 -3.68 6.16 -24.51
CA VAL A 25 -3.51 4.92 -23.74
C VAL A 25 -2.40 4.08 -24.36
N ALA A 26 -1.50 3.55 -23.54
CA ALA A 26 -0.48 2.63 -24.00
C ALA A 26 -1.10 1.27 -24.38
N ASP A 27 -0.54 0.62 -25.40
CA ASP A 27 -1.01 -0.68 -25.91
C ASP A 27 -0.84 -1.84 -24.91
N ARG A 28 -0.10 -1.65 -23.81
CA ARG A 28 0.21 -2.68 -22.82
C ARG A 28 -0.28 -2.29 -21.42
N VAL A 29 -0.95 -3.23 -20.76
CA VAL A 29 -1.24 -3.18 -19.32
C VAL A 29 0.09 -3.24 -18.56
N SER A 30 0.33 -2.34 -17.61
CA SER A 30 1.55 -2.41 -16.81
C SER A 30 1.57 -3.71 -16.00
N VAL A 31 2.52 -4.58 -16.32
CA VAL A 31 2.80 -5.82 -15.58
C VAL A 31 3.05 -5.46 -14.11
N GLY A 32 2.45 -6.17 -13.16
CA GLY A 32 2.72 -5.95 -11.73
C GLY A 32 1.89 -4.85 -11.04
N LEU A 33 1.10 -4.11 -11.82
CA LEU A 33 -0.05 -3.36 -11.31
C LEU A 33 -1.27 -4.26 -11.09
N HIS A 34 -1.22 -5.55 -11.50
CA HIS A 34 -2.29 -6.54 -11.42
C HIS A 34 -3.22 -6.32 -10.21
N GLY A 35 -4.38 -5.75 -10.52
CA GLY A 35 -5.48 -5.61 -9.59
C GLY A 35 -6.19 -6.94 -9.40
N ARG A 36 -7.33 -6.87 -8.73
CA ARG A 36 -8.29 -7.97 -8.69
C ARG A 36 -8.78 -8.30 -10.11
N SER A 37 -9.38 -9.47 -10.29
CA SER A 37 -9.95 -9.90 -11.59
C SER A 37 -11.03 -8.97 -12.13
N ASP A 38 -11.54 -8.04 -11.31
CA ASP A 38 -12.52 -7.02 -11.67
C ASP A 38 -11.91 -5.62 -11.92
N GLU A 39 -10.59 -5.54 -12.13
CA GLU A 39 -9.86 -4.30 -12.38
C GLU A 39 -8.87 -4.48 -13.55
N MET A 40 -8.79 -3.50 -14.45
CA MET A 40 -7.77 -3.40 -15.50
C MET A 40 -7.00 -2.09 -15.34
N ILE A 41 -5.70 -2.11 -15.64
CA ILE A 41 -4.84 -0.94 -15.40
C ILE A 41 -4.02 -0.64 -16.65
N PHE A 42 -4.04 0.62 -17.06
CA PHE A 42 -3.36 1.08 -18.26
C PHE A 42 -2.43 2.24 -17.90
N GLU A 43 -1.26 2.28 -18.51
CA GLU A 43 -0.46 3.49 -18.58
C GLU A 43 -1.03 4.41 -19.66
N ALA A 44 -1.06 5.71 -19.42
CA ALA A 44 -1.54 6.66 -20.40
C ALA A 44 -0.82 8.01 -20.28
N THR A 45 -0.76 8.76 -21.36
CA THR A 45 -0.22 10.14 -21.38
C THR A 45 -1.36 11.13 -21.59
N VAL A 46 -1.40 12.17 -20.75
CA VAL A 46 -2.41 13.24 -20.84
C VAL A 46 -2.11 14.13 -22.05
N ARG A 47 -3.13 14.34 -22.90
CA ARG A 47 -3.06 15.11 -24.15
C ARG A 47 -3.76 16.45 -24.09
N ASP A 48 -4.64 16.67 -23.11
CA ASP A 48 -5.35 17.94 -22.99
C ASP A 48 -4.38 19.07 -22.59
N PRO A 49 -4.11 20.06 -23.46
CA PRO A 49 -3.20 21.16 -23.15
C PRO A 49 -3.74 22.11 -22.07
N SER A 50 -5.04 22.06 -21.77
CA SER A 50 -5.66 22.85 -20.71
C SER A 50 -5.53 22.19 -19.32
N SER A 51 -5.09 20.93 -19.27
CA SER A 51 -4.84 20.21 -18.04
C SER A 51 -3.48 20.55 -17.45
N GLU A 52 -3.42 20.71 -16.13
CA GLU A 52 -2.14 20.82 -15.39
C GLU A 52 -1.25 19.58 -15.56
N LEU A 53 -1.82 18.46 -15.99
CA LEU A 53 -1.11 17.21 -16.23
C LEU A 53 -0.65 17.03 -17.67
N TYR A 54 -0.80 18.04 -18.55
CA TYR A 54 -0.44 17.93 -19.96
C TYR A 54 0.97 17.34 -20.18
N GLY A 55 1.07 16.31 -21.02
CA GLY A 55 2.32 15.61 -21.30
C GLY A 55 2.79 14.65 -20.21
N SER A 56 2.13 14.61 -19.05
CA SER A 56 2.48 13.71 -17.95
C SER A 56 1.93 12.30 -18.17
N THR A 57 2.69 11.31 -17.70
CA THR A 57 2.23 9.92 -17.62
C THR A 57 1.33 9.74 -16.39
N VAL A 58 0.20 9.08 -16.58
CA VAL A 58 -0.76 8.71 -15.55
C VAL A 58 -1.09 7.23 -15.69
N VAL A 59 -1.82 6.72 -14.70
CA VAL A 59 -2.36 5.37 -14.73
C VAL A 59 -3.88 5.44 -14.69
N LEU A 60 -4.51 4.72 -15.62
CA LEU A 60 -5.94 4.55 -15.71
C LEU A 60 -6.31 3.20 -15.11
N ARG A 61 -6.99 3.22 -13.96
CA ARG A 61 -7.53 2.02 -13.31
C ARG A 61 -9.01 1.87 -13.65
N GLN A 62 -9.31 0.98 -14.58
CA GLN A 62 -10.65 0.63 -15.01
C GLN A 62 -11.28 -0.42 -14.09
N LEU A 63 -12.47 -0.11 -13.58
CA LEU A 63 -13.23 -0.92 -12.62
C LEU A 63 -14.48 -1.46 -13.33
N THR A 64 -14.54 -2.78 -13.51
CA THR A 64 -15.55 -3.42 -14.37
C THR A 64 -16.73 -3.99 -13.57
N SER A 65 -16.49 -4.61 -12.42
CA SER A 65 -17.58 -5.18 -11.61
C SER A 65 -18.35 -4.11 -10.84
N SER A 66 -19.62 -4.37 -10.52
CA SER A 66 -20.44 -3.51 -9.65
C SER A 66 -19.78 -3.27 -8.27
N GLN A 67 -19.05 -4.26 -7.75
CA GLN A 67 -18.33 -4.15 -6.49
C GLN A 67 -17.09 -3.26 -6.61
N ALA A 68 -16.30 -3.41 -7.68
CA ALA A 68 -15.17 -2.54 -7.98
C ALA A 68 -15.61 -1.09 -8.19
N LYS A 69 -16.63 -0.86 -9.02
CA LYS A 69 -17.21 0.48 -9.25
C LYS A 69 -17.65 1.14 -7.94
N ARG A 70 -18.28 0.39 -7.02
CA ARG A 70 -18.68 0.89 -5.69
C ARG A 70 -17.46 1.30 -4.85
N ARG A 71 -16.40 0.49 -4.82
CA ARG A 71 -15.13 0.84 -4.13
C ARG A 71 -14.48 2.08 -4.73
N GLY A 72 -14.46 2.18 -6.06
CA GLY A 72 -13.93 3.36 -6.75
C GLY A 72 -14.68 4.64 -6.41
N ARG A 73 -16.02 4.61 -6.41
CA ARG A 73 -16.84 5.77 -6.01
C ARG A 73 -16.58 6.20 -4.56
N ARG A 74 -16.48 5.23 -3.64
CA ARG A 74 -16.10 5.52 -2.25
C ARG A 74 -14.71 6.13 -2.13
N ALA A 75 -13.74 5.66 -2.92
CA ALA A 75 -12.41 6.28 -2.98
C ALA A 75 -12.51 7.76 -3.34
N LEU A 76 -13.29 8.09 -4.38
CA LEU A 76 -13.50 9.48 -4.81
C LEU A 76 -14.16 10.34 -3.72
N GLU A 77 -15.13 9.79 -2.99
CA GLU A 77 -15.77 10.47 -1.85
C GLU A 77 -14.76 10.79 -0.74
N VAL A 78 -13.91 9.83 -0.37
CA VAL A 78 -12.84 10.02 0.63
C VAL A 78 -11.87 11.11 0.17
N LEU A 79 -11.44 11.07 -1.09
CA LEU A 79 -10.51 12.04 -1.65
C LEU A 79 -11.10 13.46 -1.70
N LYS A 80 -12.39 13.59 -2.05
CA LYS A 80 -13.09 14.88 -1.99
C LYS A 80 -13.10 15.46 -0.57
N LYS A 81 -13.31 14.63 0.45
CA LYS A 81 -13.27 15.06 1.85
C LYS A 81 -11.86 15.53 2.25
N LEU A 82 -10.82 14.83 1.78
CA LEU A 82 -9.43 15.24 2.00
C LEU A 82 -9.10 16.58 1.34
N ALA A 83 -9.47 16.74 0.06
CA ALA A 83 -9.27 17.97 -0.67
C ALA A 83 -10.01 19.15 -0.02
N HIS A 84 -11.26 18.94 0.44
CA HIS A 84 -12.05 19.98 1.12
C HIS A 84 -11.41 20.46 2.42
N ARG A 85 -10.73 19.56 3.14
CA ARG A 85 -10.00 19.89 4.37
C ARG A 85 -8.61 20.52 4.11
N GLN A 86 -8.30 20.86 2.85
CA GLN A 86 -6.98 21.33 2.40
C GLN A 86 -5.85 20.36 2.75
N MET A 87 -6.17 19.08 2.80
CA MET A 87 -5.22 18.05 3.20
C MET A 87 -4.43 17.65 1.97
N MET A 88 -3.21 18.17 1.87
CA MET A 88 -2.30 17.83 0.78
C MET A 88 -2.01 16.33 0.78
N TYR A 89 -1.86 15.75 -0.41
CA TYR A 89 -1.38 14.39 -0.55
C TYR A 89 -0.04 14.23 0.16
N HIS A 90 0.01 13.30 1.11
CA HIS A 90 1.27 12.89 1.71
C HIS A 90 2.10 12.17 0.66
N SER A 91 3.42 12.37 0.63
CA SER A 91 4.30 11.72 -0.35
C SER A 91 4.17 10.19 -0.36
N TYR A 92 3.84 9.62 0.79
CA TYR A 92 3.62 8.19 1.04
C TYR A 92 2.18 7.72 0.73
N ALA A 93 1.34 8.52 0.09
CA ALA A 93 0.02 8.14 -0.39
C ALA A 93 -0.05 8.25 -1.91
N MET A 94 -0.77 7.34 -2.56
CA MET A 94 -0.96 7.39 -4.01
C MET A 94 -1.90 8.54 -4.38
N GLN A 95 -1.43 9.43 -5.27
CA GLN A 95 -2.22 10.57 -5.72
C GLN A 95 -3.28 10.12 -6.74
N VAL A 96 -4.53 10.52 -6.53
CA VAL A 96 -5.62 10.32 -7.48
C VAL A 96 -6.00 11.68 -8.05
N HIS A 97 -5.74 11.88 -9.33
CA HIS A 97 -6.00 13.13 -10.01
C HIS A 97 -7.48 13.29 -10.36
N GLY A 98 -8.18 12.18 -10.61
CA GLY A 98 -9.56 12.25 -11.04
C GLY A 98 -10.16 10.93 -11.47
N TYR A 99 -11.19 11.03 -12.32
CA TYR A 99 -11.92 9.90 -12.86
C TYR A 99 -12.40 10.19 -14.28
N VAL A 100 -12.55 9.13 -15.08
CA VAL A 100 -13.22 9.18 -16.38
C VAL A 100 -14.62 8.61 -16.20
N THR A 101 -15.62 9.40 -16.61
CA THR A 101 -16.98 8.89 -16.78
C THR A 101 -17.18 8.42 -18.21
N PRO A 102 -17.90 7.31 -18.39
CA PRO A 102 -18.30 6.86 -19.71
C PRO A 102 -19.24 7.88 -20.38
N SER A 103 -19.17 7.94 -21.72
CA SER A 103 -20.01 8.81 -22.54
C SER A 103 -21.50 8.57 -22.26
N LYS A 104 -22.31 9.63 -22.33
CA LYS A 104 -23.77 9.64 -22.05
C LYS A 104 -24.58 8.59 -22.84
N ALA A 105 -23.99 7.94 -23.84
CA ALA A 105 -24.62 6.93 -24.68
C ALA A 105 -24.68 5.51 -24.06
N MET A 106 -23.91 5.23 -23.00
CA MET A 106 -24.01 3.96 -22.27
C MET A 106 -24.90 4.12 -21.05
N GLU A 107 -25.78 3.15 -20.79
CA GLU A 107 -26.54 3.10 -19.54
C GLU A 107 -25.58 3.17 -18.34
N GLU A 108 -25.96 3.98 -17.34
CA GLU A 108 -25.14 4.37 -16.19
C GLU A 108 -24.69 3.16 -15.33
N GLY A 109 -25.34 2.01 -15.50
CA GLY A 109 -25.03 0.75 -14.80
C GLY A 109 -23.92 -0.08 -15.43
N ASP A 110 -23.84 -0.13 -16.77
CA ASP A 110 -23.03 -1.13 -17.48
C ASP A 110 -21.63 -0.62 -17.79
N SER A 111 -21.50 0.69 -17.89
CA SER A 111 -20.27 1.36 -18.29
C SER A 111 -19.18 1.36 -17.20
N PRO A 112 -17.90 1.11 -17.55
CA PRO A 112 -16.82 0.97 -16.58
C PRO A 112 -16.47 2.32 -15.93
N LEU A 113 -16.08 2.28 -14.64
CA LEU A 113 -15.56 3.46 -13.94
C LEU A 113 -14.04 3.45 -14.05
N VAL A 114 -13.42 4.53 -14.51
CA VAL A 114 -11.95 4.63 -14.56
C VAL A 114 -11.47 5.66 -13.55
N LEU A 115 -10.53 5.28 -12.69
CA LEU A 115 -9.82 6.21 -11.81
C LEU A 115 -8.49 6.62 -12.47
N VAL A 116 -8.17 7.90 -12.39
CA VAL A 116 -6.91 8.48 -12.91
C VAL A 116 -5.99 8.73 -11.73
N HIS A 117 -4.86 8.06 -11.69
CA HIS A 117 -3.86 8.22 -10.62
C HIS A 117 -2.47 8.51 -11.16
N GLY A 118 -1.61 9.09 -10.31
CA GLY A 118 -0.25 9.44 -10.66
C GLY A 118 0.54 8.21 -11.09
N TYR A 119 1.34 8.35 -12.15
CA TYR A 119 2.32 7.34 -12.53
C TYR A 119 3.58 7.52 -11.68
N HIS A 120 3.93 6.47 -10.95
CA HIS A 120 5.12 6.47 -10.10
C HIS A 120 6.11 5.37 -10.50
N GLY A 121 5.98 4.78 -11.69
CA GLY A 121 6.78 3.60 -12.09
C GLY A 121 6.64 2.42 -11.13
N SER A 122 5.50 2.33 -10.43
CA SER A 122 5.42 1.64 -9.16
C SER A 122 4.77 0.26 -9.24
N TYR A 123 5.53 -0.79 -8.99
CA TYR A 123 4.94 -2.11 -8.76
C TYR A 123 4.34 -2.22 -7.37
N SER A 124 3.26 -2.99 -7.27
CA SER A 124 2.78 -3.42 -5.95
C SER A 124 3.86 -4.24 -5.24
N LEU A 125 3.91 -4.14 -3.92
CA LEU A 125 4.84 -4.89 -3.09
C LEU A 125 4.59 -6.40 -3.26
N ARG A 126 3.34 -6.80 -3.55
CA ARG A 126 3.02 -8.17 -3.95
C ARG A 126 3.82 -8.61 -5.16
N HIS A 127 3.86 -7.79 -6.20
CA HIS A 127 4.56 -8.14 -7.43
C HIS A 127 6.08 -8.20 -7.22
N TRP A 128 6.64 -7.25 -6.48
CA TRP A 128 8.04 -7.32 -6.06
C TRP A 128 8.34 -8.65 -5.37
N LEU A 129 7.54 -9.01 -4.36
CA LEU A 129 7.67 -10.28 -3.65
C LEU A 129 7.27 -11.52 -4.50
N GLN A 130 7.04 -11.41 -5.80
CA GLN A 130 6.91 -12.55 -6.73
C GLN A 130 8.12 -12.71 -7.65
N LEU A 131 8.97 -11.68 -7.80
CA LEU A 131 10.20 -11.77 -8.59
C LEU A 131 11.23 -12.68 -7.91
N SER A 132 11.94 -13.51 -8.67
CA SER A 132 12.98 -14.40 -8.12
C SER A 132 14.13 -13.63 -7.49
N ASP A 133 14.50 -12.51 -8.12
CA ASP A 133 15.61 -11.61 -7.82
C ASP A 133 15.14 -10.30 -7.15
N TRP A 134 13.97 -10.33 -6.48
CA TRP A 134 13.33 -9.12 -5.96
C TRP A 134 14.23 -8.28 -5.04
N LEU A 135 15.05 -8.92 -4.21
CA LEU A 135 15.88 -8.24 -3.21
C LEU A 135 16.95 -7.34 -3.86
N PRO A 136 17.89 -7.85 -4.69
CA PRO A 136 18.88 -7.00 -5.34
C PRO A 136 18.25 -5.97 -6.28
N THR A 137 17.17 -6.33 -6.97
CA THR A 137 16.49 -5.42 -7.92
C THR A 137 15.78 -4.28 -7.20
N LEU A 138 15.16 -4.55 -6.04
CA LEU A 138 14.51 -3.53 -5.23
C LEU A 138 15.52 -2.60 -4.53
N GLU A 139 16.64 -3.12 -4.05
CA GLU A 139 17.73 -2.30 -3.50
C GLU A 139 18.28 -1.32 -4.54
N ALA A 140 18.51 -1.79 -5.77
CA ALA A 140 18.95 -0.95 -6.88
C ALA A 140 17.88 0.11 -7.24
N THR A 141 16.60 -0.29 -7.23
CA THR A 141 15.47 0.60 -7.53
C THR A 141 15.33 1.72 -6.51
N LEU A 142 15.53 1.43 -5.22
CA LEU A 142 15.50 2.44 -4.15
C LEU A 142 16.80 3.26 -4.07
N ALA A 143 17.83 2.87 -4.84
CA ALA A 143 19.16 3.47 -4.82
C ALA A 143 19.69 3.69 -3.39
N LEU A 144 19.58 2.65 -2.55
CA LEU A 144 20.03 2.70 -1.18
C LEU A 144 21.55 2.89 -1.15
N ASP A 145 22.01 4.05 -0.68
CA ASP A 145 23.43 4.34 -0.52
C ASP A 145 24.05 3.53 0.65
N GLU A 146 25.37 3.43 0.68
CA GLU A 146 26.08 2.75 1.77
C GLU A 146 25.79 3.36 3.15
N GLU A 147 25.35 4.61 3.22
CA GLU A 147 25.11 5.34 4.46
C GLU A 147 23.74 5.01 5.09
N GLN A 148 22.68 4.94 4.28
CA GLN A 148 21.36 4.41 4.63
C GLN A 148 21.47 2.94 5.01
N VAL A 149 22.36 2.21 4.34
CA VAL A 149 22.74 0.84 4.65
C VAL A 149 23.33 0.73 6.06
N ARG A 150 24.29 1.58 6.43
CA ARG A 150 24.92 1.57 7.78
C ARG A 150 23.97 1.96 8.91
N ARG A 151 22.96 2.81 8.66
CA ARG A 151 22.02 3.30 9.71
C ARG A 151 21.01 2.24 10.20
N VAL A 152 20.87 1.12 9.51
CA VAL A 152 19.71 0.21 9.70
C VAL A 152 20.05 -1.13 10.37
N GLY A 153 21.28 -1.32 10.87
CA GLY A 153 21.62 -2.42 11.80
C GLY A 153 22.94 -3.14 11.50
N ASP A 154 23.40 -3.91 12.49
CA ASP A 154 24.63 -4.71 12.49
C ASP A 154 24.54 -5.95 11.58
N ASP A 155 25.63 -6.26 10.87
CA ASP A 155 25.77 -7.36 9.90
C ASP A 155 26.23 -8.69 10.55
N SER A 156 26.25 -8.76 11.89
CA SER A 156 26.84 -9.87 12.65
C SER A 156 25.98 -11.15 12.76
N VAL A 157 24.69 -11.14 12.39
CA VAL A 157 23.76 -12.28 12.52
C VAL A 157 23.05 -12.57 11.19
N GLY A 158 22.97 -13.85 10.79
CA GLY A 158 22.24 -14.31 9.59
C GLY A 158 23.00 -14.23 8.25
N GLY A 159 24.18 -13.60 8.24
CA GLY A 159 24.98 -13.42 7.03
C GLY A 159 24.47 -12.31 6.09
N PRO A 160 25.24 -11.91 5.07
CA PRO A 160 25.00 -10.67 4.33
C PRO A 160 23.64 -10.57 3.64
N ALA A 161 23.08 -11.70 3.20
CA ALA A 161 21.79 -11.74 2.51
C ALA A 161 20.60 -11.51 3.45
N VAL A 162 20.60 -12.12 4.64
CA VAL A 162 19.56 -11.96 5.66
C VAL A 162 19.60 -10.54 6.22
N THR A 163 20.79 -10.01 6.49
CA THR A 163 20.91 -8.62 6.95
C THR A 163 20.41 -7.63 5.90
N ARG A 164 20.71 -7.86 4.61
CA ARG A 164 20.17 -7.05 3.50
C ARG A 164 18.65 -7.10 3.39
N GLN A 165 18.06 -8.29 3.46
CA GLN A 165 16.60 -8.45 3.44
C GLN A 165 15.94 -7.72 4.62
N LEU A 166 16.41 -7.94 5.85
CA LEU A 166 15.86 -7.28 7.03
C LEU A 166 16.01 -5.76 6.98
N ARG A 167 17.14 -5.28 6.46
CA ARG A 167 17.39 -3.85 6.26
C ARG A 167 16.37 -3.23 5.31
N LEU A 168 16.15 -3.86 4.16
CA LEU A 168 15.16 -3.39 3.19
C LEU A 168 13.74 -3.43 3.78
N ILE A 169 13.39 -4.51 4.48
CA ILE A 169 12.10 -4.64 5.16
C ILE A 169 11.90 -3.51 6.17
N ARG A 170 12.91 -3.15 6.97
CA ARG A 170 12.82 -2.03 7.93
C ARG A 170 12.53 -0.70 7.23
N ILE A 171 13.16 -0.43 6.09
CA ILE A 171 12.93 0.78 5.28
C ILE A 171 11.48 0.79 4.76
N LEU A 172 11.03 -0.30 4.14
CA LEU A 172 9.65 -0.41 3.63
C LEU A 172 8.61 -0.30 4.75
N MET A 173 8.88 -0.88 5.92
CA MET A 173 8.01 -0.81 7.09
C MET A 173 7.95 0.60 7.67
N ARG A 174 9.09 1.30 7.76
CA ARG A 174 9.13 2.71 8.17
C ARG A 174 8.23 3.54 7.25
N ASP A 175 8.40 3.41 5.95
CA ASP A 175 7.65 4.18 4.94
C ASP A 175 6.15 3.86 4.99
N LEU A 176 5.78 2.58 5.11
CA LEU A 176 4.40 2.14 5.29
C LEU A 176 3.78 2.72 6.58
N LEU A 177 4.50 2.67 7.70
CA LEU A 177 4.03 3.20 8.98
C LEU A 177 3.86 4.72 8.94
N ILE A 178 4.74 5.44 8.23
CA ILE A 178 4.60 6.88 8.01
C ILE A 178 3.29 7.15 7.25
N GLY A 179 3.04 6.45 6.14
CA GLY A 179 1.80 6.61 5.35
C GLY A 179 0.53 6.26 6.14
N VAL A 180 0.55 5.18 6.90
CA VAL A 180 -0.60 4.76 7.73
C VAL A 180 -0.83 5.74 8.89
N ASN A 181 0.23 6.18 9.57
CA ASN A 181 0.15 7.17 10.64
C ASN A 181 -0.42 8.49 10.11
N TYR A 182 -0.03 8.91 8.91
CA TYR A 182 -0.64 10.07 8.26
C TYR A 182 -2.15 9.89 8.09
N LEU A 183 -2.64 8.74 7.62
CA LEU A 183 -4.09 8.53 7.50
C LEU A 183 -4.79 8.62 8.86
N HIS A 184 -4.21 7.96 9.87
CA HIS A 184 -4.77 7.88 11.23
C HIS A 184 -4.79 9.25 11.93
N SER A 185 -3.71 10.03 11.83
CA SER A 185 -3.63 11.38 12.41
C SER A 185 -4.66 12.34 11.80
N HIS A 186 -5.09 12.04 10.58
CA HIS A 186 -6.04 12.80 9.79
C HIS A 186 -7.46 12.27 9.87
N GLY A 187 -7.72 11.39 10.83
CA GLY A 187 -9.05 10.92 11.12
C GLY A 187 -9.56 9.90 10.11
N MET A 188 -8.68 9.16 9.42
CA MET A 188 -9.07 8.09 8.51
C MET A 188 -8.47 6.75 8.93
N ALA A 189 -9.14 5.66 8.56
CA ALA A 189 -8.54 4.32 8.50
C ALA A 189 -8.58 3.81 7.07
N HIS A 190 -7.55 3.10 6.64
CA HIS A 190 -7.48 2.54 5.29
C HIS A 190 -8.42 1.35 5.12
N THR A 191 -8.53 0.48 6.12
CA THR A 191 -9.36 -0.73 6.23
C THR A 191 -9.16 -1.81 5.15
N GLU A 192 -8.18 -1.62 4.28
CA GLU A 192 -7.85 -2.54 3.19
C GLU A 192 -6.35 -2.59 2.92
N LEU A 193 -5.53 -2.46 3.97
CA LEU A 193 -4.07 -2.57 3.83
C LEU A 193 -3.69 -4.00 3.43
N ARG A 194 -3.08 -4.13 2.27
CA ARG A 194 -2.54 -5.38 1.73
C ARG A 194 -1.37 -5.08 0.81
N LEU A 195 -0.59 -6.10 0.47
CA LEU A 195 0.56 -5.96 -0.42
C LEU A 195 0.22 -5.41 -1.81
N GLU A 196 -1.01 -5.65 -2.28
CA GLU A 196 -1.54 -5.14 -3.55
C GLU A 196 -1.77 -3.62 -3.51
N ASN A 197 -1.99 -3.07 -2.31
CA ASN A 197 -2.27 -1.66 -2.07
C ASN A 197 -1.04 -0.94 -1.50
N VAL A 198 0.16 -1.50 -1.65
CA VAL A 198 1.40 -0.90 -1.20
C VAL A 198 2.33 -0.89 -2.40
N HIS A 199 2.74 0.28 -2.85
CA HIS A 199 3.47 0.46 -4.10
C HIS A 199 4.86 1.01 -3.81
N VAL A 200 5.89 0.45 -4.42
CA VAL A 200 7.24 1.04 -4.35
C VAL A 200 7.35 2.07 -5.45
N SER A 201 7.66 3.33 -5.13
CA SER A 201 7.93 4.38 -6.12
C SER A 201 9.44 4.49 -6.40
N PRO A 202 9.95 4.05 -7.57
CA PRO A 202 11.32 4.34 -7.99
C PRO A 202 11.62 5.84 -8.04
N VAL A 203 10.64 6.65 -8.45
CA VAL A 203 10.80 8.10 -8.61
C VAL A 203 11.08 8.75 -7.25
N ASP A 204 10.28 8.38 -6.24
CA ASP A 204 10.39 8.99 -4.91
C ASP A 204 11.26 8.19 -3.93
N LYS A 205 11.74 7.01 -4.34
CA LYS A 205 12.56 6.09 -3.55
C LYS A 205 11.93 5.68 -2.21
N HIS A 206 10.60 5.58 -2.15
CA HIS A 206 9.88 5.13 -0.97
C HIS A 206 8.54 4.47 -1.33
N VAL A 207 7.88 3.91 -0.32
CA VAL A 207 6.59 3.25 -0.46
C VAL A 207 5.42 4.25 -0.47
N LYS A 208 4.46 4.04 -1.37
CA LYS A 208 3.16 4.71 -1.40
C LYS A 208 2.04 3.75 -1.02
N VAL A 209 1.24 4.16 -0.04
CA VAL A 209 0.00 3.50 0.34
C VAL A 209 -1.06 3.79 -0.73
N GLY A 210 -1.61 2.73 -1.30
CA GLY A 210 -2.52 2.72 -2.44
C GLY A 210 -3.95 3.13 -2.12
N ILE A 211 -4.82 2.97 -3.12
CA ILE A 211 -6.13 3.64 -3.19
C ILE A 211 -7.06 3.24 -2.02
N LEU A 212 -7.59 4.29 -1.39
CA LEU A 212 -8.46 4.30 -0.22
C LEU A 212 -9.93 3.87 -0.48
N GLY A 213 -10.17 2.92 -1.39
CA GLY A 213 -11.53 2.57 -1.84
C GLY A 213 -12.47 1.99 -0.77
N ASN A 214 -11.93 1.59 0.38
CA ASN A 214 -12.69 1.22 1.58
C ASN A 214 -12.32 2.07 2.80
N ALA A 215 -11.54 3.14 2.62
CA ALA A 215 -11.15 3.95 3.76
C ALA A 215 -12.37 4.55 4.45
N VAL A 216 -12.28 4.62 5.77
CA VAL A 216 -13.35 5.15 6.62
C VAL A 216 -12.87 6.46 7.20
N ASP A 217 -13.67 7.50 7.00
CA ASP A 217 -13.47 8.80 7.63
C ASP A 217 -14.19 8.82 8.99
N PHE A 218 -13.48 9.17 10.05
CA PHE A 218 -14.00 9.25 11.41
C PHE A 218 -14.76 10.55 11.70
N HIS A 219 -14.63 11.56 10.83
CA HIS A 219 -15.31 12.85 10.96
C HIS A 219 -16.71 12.85 10.33
N ASP A 220 -17.17 11.73 9.78
CA ASP A 220 -18.47 11.59 9.10
C ASP A 220 -19.68 11.61 10.05
N ASN A 221 -19.57 12.26 11.21
CA ASN A 221 -20.60 12.28 12.23
C ASN A 221 -21.34 13.62 12.24
N ASP A 222 -22.63 13.52 11.98
CA ASP A 222 -23.63 14.56 12.23
C ASP A 222 -23.59 14.95 13.73
N PRO A 223 -23.60 16.25 14.10
CA PRO A 223 -23.48 16.71 15.50
C PRO A 223 -24.64 16.26 16.41
N SER A 224 -25.64 15.58 15.86
CA SER A 224 -26.89 15.19 16.50
C SER A 224 -26.82 13.87 17.30
N SER A 225 -25.71 13.12 17.26
CA SER A 225 -25.63 11.80 17.91
C SER A 225 -24.92 11.83 19.27
N SER A 226 -25.65 11.43 20.31
CA SER A 226 -25.24 11.30 21.71
C SER A 226 -24.21 10.17 21.99
N ALA A 227 -23.37 9.80 21.01
CA ALA A 227 -22.60 8.56 21.03
C ALA A 227 -21.07 8.75 20.84
N VAL A 228 -20.50 9.83 21.39
CA VAL A 228 -19.05 10.14 21.32
C VAL A 228 -18.15 8.97 21.76
N ALA A 229 -18.55 8.24 22.81
CA ALA A 229 -17.82 7.06 23.28
C ALA A 229 -17.81 5.91 22.26
N SER A 230 -18.95 5.65 21.60
CA SER A 230 -19.06 4.59 20.58
C SER A 230 -18.23 4.91 19.33
N ASN A 231 -18.12 6.20 18.98
CA ASN A 231 -17.31 6.67 17.86
C ASN A 231 -15.81 6.49 18.12
N ASN A 232 -15.37 6.73 19.36
CA ASN A 232 -14.00 6.49 19.77
C ASN A 232 -13.64 5.00 19.75
N GLU A 233 -14.53 4.12 20.21
CA GLU A 233 -14.31 2.67 20.14
C GLU A 233 -14.26 2.17 18.70
N ARG A 234 -15.16 2.65 17.82
CA ARG A 234 -15.10 2.35 16.38
C ARG A 234 -13.77 2.79 15.75
N ARG A 235 -13.30 4.01 16.06
CA ARG A 235 -12.01 4.52 15.61
C ARG A 235 -10.86 3.61 16.06
N LYS A 236 -10.79 3.26 17.34
CA LYS A 236 -9.76 2.36 17.89
C LYS A 236 -9.77 1.00 17.19
N MET A 237 -10.95 0.41 16.99
CA MET A 237 -11.08 -0.89 16.31
C MET A 237 -10.55 -0.84 14.87
N MET A 238 -10.83 0.24 14.12
CA MET A 238 -10.36 0.40 12.74
C MET A 238 -8.86 0.65 12.65
N ILE A 239 -8.30 1.45 13.56
CA ILE A 239 -6.85 1.65 13.67
C ILE A 239 -6.16 0.33 14.02
N ALA A 240 -6.67 -0.41 15.00
CA ALA A 240 -6.13 -1.71 15.38
C ALA A 240 -6.20 -2.72 14.22
N PHE A 241 -7.27 -2.67 13.41
CA PHE A 241 -7.39 -3.49 12.21
C PHE A 241 -6.32 -3.16 11.15
N ASP A 242 -6.09 -1.88 10.88
CA ASP A 242 -5.03 -1.44 9.97
C ASP A 242 -3.64 -1.90 10.46
N MET A 243 -3.36 -1.72 11.76
CA MET A 243 -2.09 -2.15 12.34
C MET A 243 -1.89 -3.67 12.28
N ARG A 244 -2.96 -4.46 12.45
CA ARG A 244 -2.93 -5.90 12.21
C ARG A 244 -2.56 -6.23 10.77
N CYS A 245 -3.11 -5.50 9.80
CA CYS A 245 -2.80 -5.67 8.39
C CYS A 245 -1.34 -5.30 8.05
N VAL A 246 -0.80 -4.24 8.68
CA VAL A 246 0.63 -3.89 8.61
C VAL A 246 1.51 -5.05 9.10
N GLY A 247 1.14 -5.69 10.21
CA GLY A 247 1.83 -6.89 10.70
C GLY A 247 1.80 -8.06 9.71
N PHE A 248 0.68 -8.27 9.02
CA PHE A 248 0.59 -9.29 7.96
C PHE A 248 1.43 -8.97 6.73
N ILE A 249 1.54 -7.70 6.35
CA ILE A 249 2.42 -7.25 5.27
C ILE A 249 3.88 -7.52 5.65
N MET A 250 4.29 -7.18 6.87
CA MET A 250 5.64 -7.46 7.39
C MET A 250 5.94 -8.96 7.36
N ALA A 251 5.05 -9.79 7.89
CA ALA A 251 5.22 -11.24 7.94
C ALA A 251 5.44 -11.84 6.54
N LYS A 252 4.73 -11.34 5.51
CA LYS A 252 4.90 -11.80 4.12
C LYS A 252 6.17 -11.31 3.44
N MET A 253 6.69 -10.15 3.82
CA MET A 253 8.00 -9.69 3.34
C MET A 253 9.14 -10.55 3.90
N VAL A 254 8.99 -10.99 5.15
CA VAL A 254 9.97 -11.87 5.78
C VAL A 254 9.84 -13.31 5.27
N LEU A 255 8.61 -13.84 5.27
CA LEU A 255 8.29 -15.20 4.80
C LEU A 255 7.44 -15.15 3.54
N ARG A 256 8.07 -15.33 2.38
CA ARG A 256 7.36 -15.35 1.09
C ARG A 256 6.40 -16.53 0.98
N GLU A 257 6.56 -17.61 1.75
CA GLU A 257 5.63 -18.73 1.83
C GLU A 257 4.24 -18.28 2.30
N LEU A 258 4.15 -17.20 3.09
CA LEU A 258 2.88 -16.59 3.51
C LEU A 258 2.19 -15.83 2.37
N MET A 259 2.79 -15.73 1.19
CA MET A 259 2.11 -15.27 -0.03
C MET A 259 1.12 -16.31 -0.55
N ASP A 260 1.35 -17.60 -0.26
CA ASP A 260 0.38 -18.65 -0.57
C ASP A 260 -0.87 -18.51 0.30
N SER A 261 -2.05 -18.53 -0.34
CA SER A 261 -3.30 -18.31 0.36
C SER A 261 -3.60 -19.43 1.37
N SER A 262 -3.28 -20.68 1.04
CA SER A 262 -3.58 -21.82 1.93
C SER A 262 -2.72 -21.77 3.19
N THR A 263 -1.43 -21.49 3.03
CA THR A 263 -0.46 -21.32 4.12
C THR A 263 -0.83 -20.12 4.99
N PHE A 264 -1.17 -18.98 4.36
CA PHE A 264 -1.57 -17.79 5.10
C PHE A 264 -2.86 -17.98 5.92
N GLN A 265 -3.81 -18.78 5.45
CA GLN A 265 -5.02 -19.12 6.22
C GLN A 265 -4.69 -19.95 7.47
N LYS A 266 -3.79 -20.94 7.35
CA LYS A 266 -3.30 -21.72 8.50
C LYS A 266 -2.62 -20.80 9.53
N PHE A 267 -1.76 -19.90 9.05
CA PHE A 267 -1.07 -18.91 9.89
C PHE A 267 -2.06 -17.99 10.63
N LYS A 268 -3.06 -17.43 9.93
CA LYS A 268 -4.11 -16.63 10.59
C LYS A 268 -4.90 -17.43 11.62
N SER A 269 -5.23 -18.69 11.31
CA SER A 269 -5.92 -19.57 12.25
C SER A 269 -5.08 -19.82 13.49
N PHE A 270 -3.77 -19.99 13.35
CA PHE A 270 -2.85 -20.14 14.47
C PHE A 270 -2.90 -18.91 15.39
N LEU A 271 -2.79 -17.70 14.83
CA LEU A 271 -2.82 -16.46 15.61
C LEU A 271 -4.17 -16.21 16.31
N ASN A 272 -5.28 -16.56 15.66
CA ASN A 272 -6.63 -16.35 16.24
C ASN A 272 -6.94 -17.31 17.39
N LYS A 273 -6.27 -18.46 17.49
CA LYS A 273 -6.49 -19.44 18.54
C LYS A 273 -5.87 -19.04 19.88
N GLY A 274 -5.12 -17.94 19.93
CA GLY A 274 -4.43 -17.49 21.15
C GLY A 274 -3.32 -18.46 21.60
N ASN A 275 -2.74 -19.19 20.65
CA ASN A 275 -1.63 -20.10 20.93
C ASN A 275 -0.45 -19.31 21.55
N ASP A 276 0.35 -19.98 22.38
CA ASP A 276 1.56 -19.40 22.92
C ASP A 276 2.47 -18.94 21.76
N PRO A 277 2.89 -17.65 21.73
CA PRO A 277 3.83 -17.14 20.74
C PRO A 277 5.13 -17.94 20.63
N SER A 278 5.54 -18.64 21.70
CA SER A 278 6.70 -19.55 21.68
C SER A 278 6.54 -20.68 20.65
N CYS A 279 5.32 -21.19 20.46
CA CYS A 279 4.99 -22.28 19.52
C CYS A 279 5.00 -21.86 18.05
N LEU A 280 5.20 -20.57 17.76
CA LEU A 280 5.18 -20.06 16.39
C LEU A 280 6.32 -20.63 15.55
N ARG A 281 7.48 -20.86 16.17
CA ARG A 281 8.63 -21.46 15.49
C ARG A 281 8.28 -22.85 14.99
N GLU A 282 7.74 -23.71 15.85
CA GLU A 282 7.36 -25.09 15.53
C GLU A 282 6.23 -25.14 14.49
N PHE A 283 5.33 -24.16 14.50
CA PHE A 283 4.30 -24.03 13.46
C PHE A 283 4.89 -23.68 12.09
N LEU A 284 5.88 -22.77 12.04
CA LEU A 284 6.48 -22.29 10.79
C LEU A 284 7.51 -23.26 10.20
N LEU A 285 8.21 -24.02 11.04
CA LEU A 285 9.31 -24.88 10.61
C LEU A 285 8.91 -25.88 9.51
N PRO A 286 7.78 -26.61 9.59
CA PRO A 286 7.33 -27.50 8.51
C PRO A 286 6.98 -26.78 7.20
N ILE A 287 6.52 -25.52 7.27
CA ILE A 287 6.19 -24.70 6.09
C ILE A 287 7.48 -24.32 5.36
N LEU A 288 8.51 -23.95 6.11
CA LEU A 288 9.81 -23.52 5.57
C LEU A 288 10.60 -24.72 5.02
N SER A 289 10.56 -25.86 5.71
CA SER A 289 11.28 -27.08 5.29
C SER A 289 10.75 -27.71 3.99
N GLN A 290 9.53 -27.38 3.55
CA GLN A 290 8.97 -27.91 2.30
C GLN A 290 9.67 -27.38 1.03
N ASN A 291 10.33 -26.22 1.12
CA ASN A 291 10.93 -25.56 -0.04
C ASN A 291 12.48 -25.50 -0.03
N SER A 292 13.13 -26.02 1.02
CA SER A 292 14.60 -26.01 1.12
C SER A 292 15.21 -27.36 0.75
N PRO A 293 16.07 -27.43 -0.29
CA PRO A 293 16.77 -28.65 -0.65
C PRO A 293 17.88 -29.07 0.35
N SER A 294 18.25 -28.22 1.31
CA SER A 294 19.45 -28.38 2.16
C SER A 294 19.20 -28.64 3.66
N GLY A 295 17.95 -28.74 4.11
CA GLY A 295 17.61 -29.24 5.46
C GLY A 295 18.04 -28.40 6.68
N ASN A 296 18.78 -27.31 6.52
CA ASN A 296 19.14 -26.39 7.61
C ASN A 296 18.49 -25.03 7.38
N ILE A 297 17.38 -24.79 8.07
CA ILE A 297 16.75 -23.47 8.19
C ILE A 297 16.83 -23.10 9.67
N GLY A 298 17.72 -22.17 10.01
CA GLY A 298 17.64 -21.47 11.28
C GLY A 298 16.40 -20.58 11.26
N LEU A 299 15.61 -20.60 12.32
CA LEU A 299 14.50 -19.66 12.49
C LEU A 299 14.64 -19.02 13.87
N GLN A 300 15.07 -17.78 13.88
CA GLN A 300 15.13 -16.94 15.07
C GLN A 300 13.92 -16.03 15.08
N VAL A 301 12.95 -16.33 15.95
CA VAL A 301 11.73 -15.52 16.10
C VAL A 301 11.89 -14.64 17.33
N ARG A 302 11.94 -13.32 17.14
CA ARG A 302 11.89 -12.34 18.21
C ARG A 302 10.56 -11.61 18.19
N ILE A 303 9.78 -11.80 19.25
CA ILE A 303 8.43 -11.24 19.40
C ILE A 303 8.53 -10.00 20.28
N CYS A 304 8.43 -8.80 19.71
CA CYS A 304 8.40 -7.56 20.48
C CYS A 304 6.94 -7.09 20.61
N ILE A 305 6.33 -7.32 21.78
CA ILE A 305 4.98 -6.85 22.12
C ILE A 305 5.07 -5.43 22.71
N TYR A 306 4.49 -4.43 22.04
CA TYR A 306 4.29 -3.09 22.61
C TYR A 306 2.79 -2.75 22.67
N GLY A 307 2.18 -2.90 23.85
CA GLY A 307 0.80 -2.45 24.12
C GLY A 307 -0.33 -3.24 23.44
N ILE A 308 -1.53 -2.65 23.42
CA ILE A 308 -2.83 -3.25 22.99
C ILE A 308 -2.87 -3.64 21.49
N THR A 309 -1.77 -3.45 20.75
CA THR A 309 -1.66 -3.73 19.31
C THR A 309 -0.58 -4.78 19.11
N VAL A 310 -0.88 -5.84 18.35
CA VAL A 310 0.01 -6.97 18.10
C VAL A 310 1.35 -6.50 17.53
N SER A 311 2.32 -6.49 18.43
CA SER A 311 3.67 -7.03 18.36
C SER A 311 4.34 -7.12 17.00
N ILE A 312 5.40 -6.33 16.83
CA ILE A 312 6.37 -6.46 15.75
C ILE A 312 7.06 -7.80 15.94
N LEU A 313 6.68 -8.77 15.11
CA LEU A 313 7.34 -10.05 14.99
C LEU A 313 8.58 -9.82 14.11
N PHE A 314 9.75 -9.70 14.72
CA PHE A 314 11.00 -9.88 13.99
C PHE A 314 11.17 -11.39 13.81
N LEU A 315 10.68 -11.90 12.71
CA LEU A 315 11.03 -13.23 12.27
C LEU A 315 12.35 -13.10 11.49
N GLU A 316 13.35 -13.86 11.87
CA GLU A 316 14.66 -13.92 11.23
C GLU A 316 14.86 -15.37 10.81
N VAL A 317 15.04 -15.59 9.51
CA VAL A 317 15.42 -16.89 8.97
C VAL A 317 16.94 -16.83 8.81
N VAL A 318 17.67 -17.71 9.51
CA VAL A 318 19.13 -17.82 9.53
C VAL A 318 19.57 -19.01 8.69
#